data_AF-A0AAF0YMX9-F1
#
_entry.id   AF-A0AAF0YMX9-F1
#
_cell.length_a   1.000
_cell.length_b   1.000
_cell.length_c   1.000
_cell.angle_alpha   90.00
_cell.angle_beta   90.00
_cell.angle_gamma   90.00
#
_symmetry.space_group_name_H-M   'P 1'
#
loop_
_entity.id
_entity.type
_entity.pdbx_description
1 polymer ?
#
loop_
_entity_poly.entity_id
_entity_poly.type
_entity_poly.pdbx_seq_one_letter_code
_entity_poly.pdbx_strand_id
1 'polypeptide(L)'
;MKTVLKDYFLPSDYVNRFTDITSDYLKSHDKTAVMIDLDNTLVAFDDPDINDEVIEWIETLQEDGIQVLILSNGRKNRVERFCKDSDLKYIHTARKPAMRGFHKGITELGVKKKAVVMIGDQVMTDVLGANRTGIDSILVLPVKEKDAFVTKFNRRMERRIMKWIADEDLLNWRNY
;
A
#
# COMPACT_ATOMS: atom_id res chain seq x y z
N MET A 1 -0.28 24.21 10.70
CA MET A 1 -1.03 23.71 9.52
C MET A 1 -0.18 22.80 8.63
N LYS A 2 1.02 23.22 8.18
CA LYS A 2 1.91 22.38 7.35
C LYS A 2 2.41 21.10 8.04
N THR A 3 2.76 21.14 9.33
CA THR A 3 3.23 19.97 10.09
C THR A 3 2.18 18.86 10.15
N VAL A 4 0.94 19.21 10.54
CA VAL A 4 -0.19 18.27 10.60
C VAL A 4 -0.48 17.61 9.25
N LEU A 5 -0.35 18.35 8.14
CA LEU A 5 -0.52 17.76 6.81
C LEU A 5 0.57 16.74 6.48
N LYS A 6 1.83 17.02 6.85
CA LYS A 6 2.95 16.07 6.68
C LYS A 6 2.70 14.80 7.50
N ASP A 7 2.37 14.95 8.78
CA ASP A 7 2.19 13.85 9.71
C ASP A 7 1.12 12.85 9.28
N TYR A 8 0.13 13.29 8.48
CA TYR A 8 -0.98 12.44 8.06
C TYR A 8 -0.96 12.03 6.59
N PHE A 9 -0.39 12.84 5.69
CA PHE A 9 -0.57 12.64 4.25
C PHE A 9 0.72 12.54 3.45
N LEU A 10 1.89 12.73 4.07
CA LEU A 10 3.17 12.49 3.42
C LEU A 10 3.51 11.00 3.56
N PRO A 11 3.69 10.25 2.47
CA PRO A 11 4.22 8.89 2.55
C PRO A 11 5.72 8.92 2.93
N SER A 12 6.24 7.80 3.40
CA SER A 12 7.67 7.64 3.70
C SER A 12 8.50 7.57 2.42
N ASP A 13 7.95 6.98 1.35
CA ASP A 13 8.55 6.98 0.02
C ASP A 13 7.48 6.92 -1.09
N TYR A 14 7.90 7.13 -2.33
CA TYR A 14 7.06 7.05 -3.53
C TYR A 14 7.80 6.37 -4.67
N VAL A 15 7.13 5.42 -5.34
CA VAL A 15 7.67 4.72 -6.51
C VAL A 15 6.62 4.63 -7.62
N ASN A 16 7.06 4.41 -8.85
CA ASN A 16 6.16 4.32 -9.98
C ASN A 16 5.47 2.95 -10.02
N ARG A 17 6.20 1.85 -9.80
CA ARG A 17 5.64 0.49 -9.84
C ARG A 17 5.89 -0.24 -8.54
N PHE A 18 4.96 -1.10 -8.13
CA PHE A 18 5.17 -1.95 -6.95
C PHE A 18 6.41 -2.85 -7.10
N THR A 19 6.74 -3.25 -8.34
CA THR A 19 7.93 -4.04 -8.68
C THR A 19 9.25 -3.32 -8.38
N ASP A 20 9.24 -1.99 -8.26
CA ASP A 20 10.44 -1.21 -7.91
C ASP A 20 10.79 -1.37 -6.42
N ILE A 21 9.87 -1.94 -5.62
CA ILE A 21 10.06 -2.24 -4.20
C ILE A 21 10.67 -3.63 -4.09
N THR A 22 11.99 -3.69 -4.02
CA THR A 22 12.73 -4.95 -3.86
C THR A 22 12.89 -5.34 -2.38
N SER A 23 13.17 -6.61 -2.12
CA SER A 23 13.53 -7.10 -0.78
C SER A 23 14.73 -6.34 -0.19
N ASP A 24 15.74 -6.05 -1.01
CA ASP A 24 16.93 -5.30 -0.60
C ASP A 24 16.59 -3.87 -0.20
N TYR A 25 15.73 -3.20 -0.98
CA TYR A 25 15.22 -1.89 -0.63
C TYR A 25 14.52 -1.95 0.73
N LEU A 26 13.61 -2.90 0.95
CA LEU A 26 12.89 -3.05 2.22
C LEU A 26 13.84 -3.32 3.40
N LYS A 27 14.79 -4.26 3.23
CA LYS A 27 15.79 -4.61 4.25
C LYS A 27 16.69 -3.42 4.60
N SER A 28 17.10 -2.62 3.60
CA SER A 28 17.91 -1.40 3.84
C SER A 28 17.17 -0.31 4.62
N HIS A 29 15.84 -0.38 4.70
CA HIS A 29 14.97 0.51 5.49
C HIS A 29 14.42 -0.17 6.77
N ASP A 30 15.07 -1.26 7.22
CA ASP A 30 14.68 -2.06 8.39
C ASP A 30 13.25 -2.62 8.31
N LYS A 31 12.75 -2.88 7.10
CA LYS A 31 11.42 -3.48 6.87
C LYS A 31 11.55 -4.97 6.61
N THR A 32 10.80 -5.75 7.38
CA THR A 32 10.75 -7.22 7.27
C THR A 32 9.33 -7.72 7.00
N ALA A 33 8.36 -6.82 6.89
CA ALA A 33 6.99 -7.16 6.56
C ALA A 33 6.31 -6.03 5.78
N VAL A 34 5.44 -6.42 4.86
CA VAL A 34 4.67 -5.51 4.02
C VAL A 34 3.18 -5.80 4.18
N MET A 35 2.40 -4.73 4.30
CA MET A 35 0.97 -4.75 4.04
C MET A 35 0.72 -4.14 2.68
N ILE A 36 -0.06 -4.79 1.84
CA ILE A 36 -0.22 -4.35 0.45
C ILE A 36 -1.70 -4.17 0.15
N ASP A 37 -2.09 -3.03 -0.41
CA ASP A 37 -3.42 -2.88 -0.98
C ASP A 37 -3.58 -3.76 -2.22
N LEU A 38 -4.81 -4.16 -2.51
CA LEU A 38 -5.09 -5.02 -3.66
C LEU A 38 -5.45 -4.21 -4.91
N ASP A 39 -6.51 -3.40 -4.79
CA ASP A 39 -7.24 -2.89 -5.94
C ASP A 39 -6.64 -1.56 -6.40
N ASN A 40 -6.11 -1.56 -7.62
CA ASN A 40 -5.29 -0.52 -8.27
C ASN A 40 -3.83 -0.45 -7.77
N THR A 41 -3.45 -1.21 -6.75
CA THR A 41 -2.06 -1.35 -6.32
C THR A 41 -1.37 -2.56 -6.98
N LEU A 42 -1.92 -3.76 -6.83
CA LEU A 42 -1.37 -4.98 -7.46
C LEU A 42 -2.09 -5.33 -8.76
N VAL A 43 -3.41 -5.16 -8.77
CA VAL A 43 -4.27 -5.54 -9.90
C VAL A 43 -5.31 -4.46 -10.13
N ALA A 44 -5.76 -4.30 -11.37
CA ALA A 44 -6.87 -3.38 -11.63
C ALA A 44 -8.14 -3.86 -10.91
N PHE A 45 -8.98 -2.93 -10.47
CA PHE A 45 -10.21 -3.26 -9.73
C PHE A 45 -11.18 -4.16 -10.52
N ASP A 46 -11.19 -4.02 -11.86
CA ASP A 46 -12.01 -4.81 -12.79
C ASP A 46 -11.37 -6.13 -13.22
N ASP A 47 -10.09 -6.34 -12.91
CA ASP A 47 -9.35 -7.53 -13.31
C ASP A 47 -9.46 -8.62 -12.23
N PRO A 48 -10.16 -9.72 -12.51
CA PRO A 48 -10.42 -10.73 -11.51
C PRO A 48 -9.19 -11.57 -11.13
N ASP A 49 -8.18 -11.66 -12.00
CA ASP A 49 -7.12 -12.65 -11.90
C ASP A 49 -5.76 -11.99 -11.61
N ILE A 50 -4.92 -12.74 -10.91
CA ILE A 50 -3.54 -12.37 -10.65
C ILE A 50 -2.73 -12.57 -11.94
N ASN A 51 -1.81 -11.66 -12.24
CA ASN A 51 -0.85 -11.86 -13.34
C ASN A 51 0.46 -12.46 -12.79
N ASP A 52 1.25 -13.07 -13.68
CA ASP A 52 2.50 -13.72 -13.30
C ASP A 52 3.49 -12.75 -12.63
N GLU A 53 3.49 -11.47 -13.03
CA GLU A 53 4.37 -10.43 -12.46
C GLU A 53 4.09 -10.18 -10.97
N VAL A 54 2.82 -10.17 -10.57
CA VAL A 54 2.45 -10.00 -9.15
C VAL A 54 2.82 -11.23 -8.34
N ILE A 55 2.62 -12.45 -8.88
CA ILE A 55 3.02 -13.69 -8.22
C ILE A 55 4.53 -13.69 -7.99
N GLU A 56 5.31 -13.51 -9.06
CA GLU A 56 6.77 -13.55 -9.02
C GLU A 56 7.35 -12.53 -8.04
N TRP A 57 6.80 -11.31 -8.03
CA TRP A 57 7.22 -10.28 -7.09
C TRP A 57 6.90 -10.65 -5.64
N ILE A 58 5.70 -11.17 -5.35
CA ILE A 58 5.33 -11.61 -4.01
C ILE A 58 6.20 -12.78 -3.55
N GLU A 59 6.41 -13.78 -4.42
CA GLU A 59 7.24 -14.96 -4.12
C GLU A 59 8.67 -14.54 -3.83
N THR A 60 9.25 -13.64 -4.64
CA THR A 60 10.60 -13.09 -4.42
C THR A 60 10.71 -12.45 -3.04
N LEU A 61 9.72 -11.63 -2.63
CA LEU A 61 9.70 -11.04 -1.30
C LEU A 61 9.67 -12.11 -0.19
N GLN A 62 8.82 -13.13 -0.34
CA GLN A 62 8.65 -14.19 0.65
C GLN A 62 9.90 -15.08 0.76
N GLU A 63 10.51 -15.46 -0.35
CA GLU A 63 11.78 -16.22 -0.41
C GLU A 63 12.91 -15.47 0.30
N ASP A 64 12.91 -14.14 0.18
CA ASP A 64 13.84 -13.25 0.86
C ASP A 64 13.53 -13.00 2.35
N GLY A 65 12.51 -13.65 2.89
CA GLY A 65 12.11 -13.57 4.30
C GLY A 65 11.25 -12.35 4.63
N ILE A 66 10.71 -11.64 3.64
CA ILE A 66 9.74 -10.57 3.86
C ILE A 66 8.36 -11.19 4.03
N GLN A 67 7.71 -10.87 5.15
CA GLN A 67 6.34 -11.33 5.37
C GLN A 67 5.36 -10.47 4.59
N VAL A 68 4.44 -11.09 3.86
CA VAL A 68 3.47 -10.40 3.02
C VAL A 68 2.05 -10.60 3.58
N LEU A 69 1.29 -9.51 3.66
CA LEU A 69 -0.13 -9.54 3.99
C LEU A 69 -0.93 -8.60 3.08
N ILE A 70 -2.02 -9.10 2.48
CA ILE A 70 -2.94 -8.25 1.72
C ILE A 70 -3.89 -7.52 2.69
N LEU A 71 -3.93 -6.18 2.63
CA LEU A 71 -4.80 -5.34 3.45
C LEU A 71 -5.73 -4.53 2.53
N SER A 72 -6.92 -5.06 2.26
CA SER A 72 -7.84 -4.48 1.27
C SER A 72 -9.17 -4.01 1.89
N ASN A 73 -9.68 -2.89 1.38
CA ASN A 73 -11.06 -2.44 1.63
C ASN A 73 -12.11 -3.22 0.82
N GLY A 74 -11.66 -4.06 -0.10
CA GLY A 74 -12.49 -4.89 -0.96
C GLY A 74 -13.39 -5.87 -0.21
N ARG A 75 -14.32 -6.45 -0.97
CA ARG A 75 -15.23 -7.49 -0.47
C ARG A 75 -14.46 -8.79 -0.29
N LYS A 76 -14.92 -9.61 0.67
CA LYS A 76 -14.31 -10.90 1.02
C LYS A 76 -14.03 -11.79 -0.20
N ASN A 77 -15.04 -12.00 -1.04
CA ASN A 77 -14.94 -12.85 -2.23
C ASN A 77 -13.85 -12.41 -3.22
N ARG A 78 -13.62 -11.10 -3.37
CA ARG A 78 -12.59 -10.55 -4.25
C ARG A 78 -11.19 -10.84 -3.71
N VAL A 79 -10.97 -10.55 -2.42
CA VAL A 79 -9.67 -10.76 -1.76
C VAL A 79 -9.36 -12.25 -1.63
N GLU A 80 -10.34 -13.06 -1.24
CA GLU A 80 -10.20 -14.52 -1.16
C GLU A 80 -9.87 -15.14 -2.51
N ARG A 81 -10.53 -14.68 -3.59
CA ARG A 81 -10.24 -15.18 -4.93
C ARG A 81 -8.79 -14.88 -5.33
N PHE A 82 -8.32 -13.66 -5.06
CA PHE A 82 -6.94 -13.28 -5.37
C PHE A 82 -5.92 -14.13 -4.58
N CYS A 83 -6.18 -14.37 -3.29
CA CYS A 83 -5.25 -15.12 -2.45
C CYS A 83 -5.41 -16.64 -2.55
N LYS A 84 -6.38 -17.16 -3.31
CA LYS A 84 -6.84 -18.55 -3.24
C LYS A 84 -5.71 -19.57 -3.47
N ASP A 85 -4.86 -19.29 -4.44
CA ASP A 85 -3.81 -20.19 -4.90
C ASP A 85 -2.43 -19.80 -4.36
N SER A 86 -2.38 -18.92 -3.36
CA SER A 86 -1.17 -18.42 -2.70
C SER A 86 -1.27 -18.61 -1.18
N ASP A 87 -0.16 -18.84 -0.48
CA ASP A 87 -0.15 -18.90 1.00
C ASP A 87 -0.12 -17.49 1.64
N LEU A 88 -0.86 -16.55 1.03
CA LEU A 88 -0.91 -15.17 1.47
C LEU A 88 -1.91 -14.98 2.60
N LYS A 89 -1.44 -14.37 3.68
CA LYS A 89 -2.32 -13.81 4.69
C LYS A 89 -3.07 -12.63 4.11
N TYR A 90 -4.35 -12.48 4.45
CA TYR A 90 -5.14 -11.35 3.99
C TYR A 90 -6.16 -10.86 5.02
N ILE A 91 -6.50 -9.58 4.91
CA ILE A 91 -7.59 -8.92 5.61
C ILE A 91 -8.43 -8.21 4.56
N HIS A 92 -9.64 -8.73 4.35
CA HIS A 92 -10.67 -8.06 3.55
C HIS A 92 -11.45 -7.05 4.40
N THR A 93 -12.15 -6.12 3.75
CA THR A 93 -12.99 -5.12 4.43
C THR A 93 -12.24 -4.44 5.60
N ALA A 94 -10.98 -4.07 5.35
CA ALA A 94 -10.07 -3.51 6.35
C ALA A 94 -10.55 -2.17 6.93
N ARG A 95 -11.42 -1.46 6.19
CA ARG A 95 -11.97 -0.14 6.49
C ARG A 95 -10.90 0.97 6.63
N LYS A 96 -9.81 0.87 5.87
CA LYS A 96 -8.82 1.95 5.71
C LYS A 96 -9.54 3.25 5.34
N PRO A 97 -9.18 4.42 5.92
CA PRO A 97 -7.99 4.69 6.75
C PRO A 97 -8.17 4.39 8.25
N ALA A 98 -9.22 3.67 8.67
CA ALA A 98 -9.35 3.30 10.08
C ALA A 98 -8.22 2.37 10.51
N MET A 99 -7.62 2.64 11.68
CA MET A 99 -6.44 1.93 12.17
C MET A 99 -6.69 0.46 12.52
N ARG A 100 -7.96 0.03 12.64
CA ARG A 100 -8.31 -1.33 13.07
C ARG A 100 -7.76 -2.40 12.13
N GLY A 101 -7.86 -2.19 10.82
CA GLY A 101 -7.32 -3.12 9.83
C GLY A 101 -5.80 -3.25 9.92
N PHE A 102 -5.10 -2.12 10.03
CA PHE A 102 -3.65 -2.07 10.20
C PHE A 102 -3.17 -2.76 11.47
N HIS A 103 -3.78 -2.46 12.64
CA HIS A 103 -3.41 -3.14 13.88
C HIS A 103 -3.63 -4.65 13.81
N LYS A 104 -4.73 -5.09 13.19
CA LYS A 104 -4.95 -6.50 12.96
C LYS A 104 -3.85 -7.09 12.08
N GLY A 105 -3.50 -6.43 10.97
CA GLY A 105 -2.43 -6.91 10.09
C GLY A 105 -1.07 -7.02 10.80
N ILE A 106 -0.73 -6.07 11.69
CA ILE A 106 0.54 -6.11 12.43
C ILE A 106 0.57 -7.34 13.33
N THR A 107 -0.56 -7.66 13.98
CA THR A 107 -0.71 -8.87 14.79
C THR A 107 -0.59 -10.15 13.94
N GLU A 108 -1.22 -10.20 12.76
CA GLU A 108 -1.17 -11.37 11.87
C GLU A 108 0.22 -11.61 11.29
N LEU A 109 0.97 -10.54 10.99
CA LEU A 109 2.37 -10.62 10.59
C LEU A 109 3.23 -11.10 11.78
N GLY A 110 2.95 -10.63 12.99
CA GLY A 110 3.68 -11.05 14.19
C GLY A 110 5.06 -10.41 14.32
N VAL A 111 5.28 -9.28 13.66
CA VAL A 111 6.50 -8.47 13.75
C VAL A 111 6.26 -7.17 14.49
N LYS A 112 7.35 -6.48 14.87
CA LYS A 112 7.24 -5.15 15.48
C LYS A 112 6.69 -4.17 14.46
N LYS A 113 5.80 -3.29 14.92
CA LYS A 113 5.20 -2.20 14.13
C LYS A 113 6.20 -1.43 13.25
N LYS A 114 7.39 -1.09 13.78
CA LYS A 114 8.43 -0.36 13.04
C LYS A 114 9.02 -1.10 11.82
N ALA A 115 8.89 -2.42 11.79
CA ALA A 115 9.36 -3.29 10.70
C ALA A 115 8.31 -3.52 9.61
N VAL A 116 7.12 -2.92 9.77
CA VAL A 116 6.01 -3.01 8.82
C VAL A 116 5.97 -1.74 7.98
N VAL A 117 5.74 -1.91 6.68
CA VAL A 117 5.41 -0.81 5.75
C VAL A 117 4.11 -1.11 5.00
N MET A 118 3.29 -0.09 4.78
CA MET A 118 2.11 -0.16 3.92
C MET A 118 2.47 0.22 2.49
N ILE A 119 2.06 -0.57 1.50
CA ILE A 119 2.21 -0.30 0.07
C ILE A 119 0.82 -0.13 -0.53
N GLY A 120 0.55 1.01 -1.15
CA GLY A 120 -0.77 1.29 -1.74
C GLY A 120 -0.77 2.52 -2.66
N ASP A 121 -1.84 2.71 -3.42
CA ASP A 121 -1.97 3.79 -4.40
C ASP A 121 -2.73 5.03 -3.89
N GLN A 122 -3.35 4.95 -2.71
CA GLN A 122 -4.24 5.98 -2.22
C GLN A 122 -3.74 6.68 -0.95
N VAL A 123 -3.52 7.98 -1.05
CA VAL A 123 -3.10 8.80 0.10
C VAL A 123 -4.17 8.84 1.19
N MET A 124 -5.45 8.93 0.82
CA MET A 124 -6.55 9.11 1.77
C MET A 124 -6.93 7.83 2.54
N THR A 125 -6.43 6.67 2.13
CA THR A 125 -6.73 5.38 2.75
C THR A 125 -5.46 4.71 3.27
N ASP A 126 -4.47 4.50 2.40
CA ASP A 126 -3.26 3.74 2.68
C ASP A 126 -2.26 4.57 3.48
N VAL A 127 -1.81 5.70 2.92
CA VAL A 127 -0.86 6.61 3.57
C VAL A 127 -1.44 7.16 4.86
N LEU A 128 -2.66 7.70 4.81
CA LEU A 128 -3.34 8.21 6.01
C LEU A 128 -3.52 7.13 7.08
N GLY A 129 -3.90 5.92 6.69
CA GLY A 129 -4.10 4.81 7.61
C GLY A 129 -2.79 4.33 8.24
N ALA A 130 -1.73 4.24 7.44
CA ALA A 130 -0.38 3.88 7.85
C ALA A 130 0.19 4.90 8.85
N ASN A 131 0.16 6.19 8.48
CA ASN A 131 0.66 7.28 9.30
C ASN A 131 -0.11 7.42 10.63
N ARG A 132 -1.45 7.29 10.60
CA ARG A 132 -2.27 7.27 11.82
C ARG A 132 -1.93 6.08 12.72
N THR A 133 -1.68 4.93 12.11
CA THR A 133 -1.24 3.73 12.83
C THR A 133 0.19 3.87 13.31
N GLY A 134 1.01 4.74 12.70
CA GLY A 134 2.43 4.99 12.96
C GLY A 134 3.36 3.96 12.32
N ILE A 135 2.97 3.38 11.19
CA ILE A 135 3.85 2.56 10.33
C ILE A 135 4.23 3.38 9.10
N ASP A 136 5.34 3.00 8.46
CA ASP A 136 5.74 3.64 7.22
C ASP A 136 4.78 3.32 6.08
N SER A 137 4.79 4.17 5.04
CA SER A 137 4.05 3.91 3.80
C SER A 137 4.87 4.23 2.56
N ILE A 138 4.68 3.42 1.52
CA ILE A 138 5.20 3.63 0.18
C ILE A 138 3.99 3.83 -0.74
N LEU A 139 3.92 5.00 -1.35
CA LEU A 139 2.87 5.32 -2.31
C LEU A 139 3.31 4.84 -3.69
N VAL A 140 2.48 4.04 -4.36
CA VAL A 140 2.73 3.56 -5.74
C VAL A 140 1.78 4.22 -6.72
N LEU A 141 2.14 4.29 -8.01
CA LEU A 141 1.16 4.66 -9.02
C LEU A 141 0.15 3.54 -9.26
N PRO A 142 -1.11 3.88 -9.56
CA PRO A 142 -2.10 2.89 -9.94
C PRO A 142 -1.67 2.08 -11.17
N VAL A 143 -1.80 0.74 -11.11
CA VAL A 143 -1.43 -0.16 -12.24
C VAL A 143 -2.25 0.08 -13.51
N LYS A 144 -3.42 0.71 -13.38
CA LYS A 144 -4.25 1.14 -14.51
C LYS A 144 -4.90 2.46 -14.14
N GLU A 145 -4.66 3.49 -14.94
CA GLU A 145 -5.54 4.66 -14.91
C GLU A 145 -6.91 4.23 -15.42
N LYS A 146 -7.96 4.16 -14.59
CA LYS A 146 -9.35 4.25 -15.07
C LYS A 146 -10.45 4.43 -14.02
N ASP A 147 -11.61 4.85 -14.54
CA ASP A 147 -12.85 5.27 -13.90
C ASP A 147 -13.49 4.20 -12.98
N ALA A 148 -12.96 4.02 -11.77
CA ALA A 148 -13.76 3.50 -10.67
C ALA A 148 -14.41 4.69 -9.94
N PHE A 149 -15.75 4.72 -9.95
CA PHE A 149 -16.62 5.78 -9.40
C PHE A 149 -16.59 5.92 -7.86
N VAL A 150 -15.53 5.45 -7.21
CA VAL A 150 -15.26 5.53 -5.77
C VAL A 150 -13.95 6.30 -5.64
N THR A 151 -13.88 7.60 -5.37
CA THR A 151 -14.83 8.60 -4.89
C THR A 151 -14.38 9.96 -5.47
N LYS A 152 -15.23 10.64 -6.24
CA LYS A 152 -14.87 11.94 -6.87
C LYS A 152 -14.39 13.01 -5.87
N PHE A 153 -14.81 12.92 -4.61
CA PHE A 153 -14.40 13.83 -3.54
C PHE A 153 -12.96 13.58 -3.06
N ASN A 154 -12.58 12.31 -2.84
CA ASN A 154 -11.22 11.96 -2.41
C ASN A 154 -10.19 12.33 -3.47
N ARG A 155 -10.49 12.15 -4.76
CA ARG A 155 -9.57 12.53 -5.86
C ARG A 155 -9.25 14.03 -5.93
N ARG A 156 -10.16 14.91 -5.51
CA ARG A 156 -9.87 16.36 -5.49
C ARG A 156 -8.94 16.69 -4.34
N MET A 157 -9.14 16.07 -3.18
CA MET A 157 -8.25 16.23 -2.02
C MET A 157 -6.88 15.62 -2.30
N GLU A 158 -6.83 14.40 -2.85
CA GLU A 158 -5.59 13.74 -3.25
C GLU A 158 -4.80 14.56 -4.26
N ARG A 159 -5.42 15.06 -5.33
CA ARG A 159 -4.73 15.95 -6.27
C ARG A 159 -4.17 17.20 -5.61
N ARG A 160 -4.85 17.77 -4.62
CA ARG A 160 -4.34 18.92 -3.87
C ARG A 160 -3.17 18.54 -2.97
N ILE A 161 -3.25 17.38 -2.31
CA ILE A 161 -2.18 16.86 -1.45
C ILE A 161 -0.96 16.52 -2.30
N MET A 162 -1.12 15.78 -3.40
CA MET A 162 -0.04 15.42 -4.31
C MET A 162 0.62 16.65 -4.93
N LYS A 163 -0.19 17.63 -5.36
CA LYS A 163 0.34 18.92 -5.81
C LYS A 163 1.13 19.62 -4.71
N TRP A 164 0.62 19.66 -3.48
CA TRP A 164 1.33 20.26 -2.36
C TRP A 164 2.64 19.53 -2.02
N ILE A 165 2.67 18.20 -2.07
CA ILE A 165 3.88 17.39 -1.89
C ILE A 165 4.92 17.73 -2.97
N ALA A 166 4.49 17.88 -4.22
CA ALA A 166 5.35 18.26 -5.34
C ALA A 166 5.85 19.71 -5.22
N ASP A 167 4.96 20.67 -4.94
CA ASP A 167 5.28 22.09 -4.83
C ASP A 167 6.29 22.39 -3.70
N GLU A 168 6.29 21.57 -2.64
CA GLU A 168 7.17 21.72 -1.47
C GLU A 168 8.40 20.79 -1.51
N ASP A 169 8.61 20.06 -2.60
CA ASP A 169 9.73 19.13 -2.82
C ASP A 169 9.92 18.12 -1.65
N LEU A 170 8.79 17.61 -1.14
CA LEU A 170 8.77 16.81 0.10
C LEU A 170 9.06 15.33 -0.11
N LEU A 171 9.05 14.89 -1.36
CA LEU A 171 9.44 13.54 -1.73
C LEU A 171 10.50 13.66 -2.80
N ASN A 172 11.55 12.84 -2.67
CA ASN A 172 12.38 12.55 -3.82
C ASN A 172 11.49 11.76 -4.79
N TRP A 173 10.84 12.45 -5.72
CA TRP A 173 10.21 11.86 -6.90
C TRP A 173 11.33 11.22 -7.73
N ARG A 174 11.86 10.11 -7.26
CA ARG A 174 12.98 9.43 -7.90
C ARG A 174 12.51 9.06 -9.29
N ASN A 175 13.05 9.79 -10.27
CA ASN A 175 13.08 9.40 -11.67
C ASN A 175 13.64 7.96 -11.74
N TYR A 176 12.76 7.02 -12.02
CA TYR A 176 13.03 5.74 -12.68
C TYR A 176 11.84 5.40 -13.56
#